data_AF-A0A1Y3MFS0-F1
#
_entry.id   AF-A0A1Y3MFS0-F1
#
_cell.length_a   1.000
_cell.length_b   1.000
_cell.length_c   1.000
_cell.angle_alpha   90.00
_cell.angle_beta   90.00
_cell.angle_gamma   90.00
#
_symmetry.space_group_name_H-M   'P 1'
#
loop_
_entity.id
_entity.type
_entity.pdbx_description
1 polymer ?
#
loop_
_entity_poly.entity_id
_entity_poly.type
_entity_poly.pdbx_seq_one_letter_code
_entity_poly.pdbx_strand_id
1 'polypeptide(L)'
;MGVIPLFNKYSFLSLWVTLAGVVSFSLSYALAANLSFLPIIFFFISTACIILGLIFSMIAINKNEPSKWKFVGIFVPLLAVIFILLIPVLIGAFGFREP
;
A
#
# COMPACT_ATOMS: atom_id res chain seq x y z
N MET A 1 26.63 -8.66 2.38
CA MET A 1 25.27 -8.53 2.95
C MET A 1 25.16 -7.13 3.55
N GLY A 2 24.41 -6.24 2.92
CA GLY A 2 24.28 -4.85 3.35
C GLY A 2 23.48 -4.76 4.63
N VAL A 3 24.13 -4.38 5.73
CA VAL A 3 23.50 -4.08 7.00
C VAL A 3 22.69 -2.81 6.80
N ILE A 4 21.37 -2.92 6.70
CA ILE A 4 20.48 -1.76 6.69
C ILE A 4 20.73 -1.05 8.03
N PRO A 5 21.24 0.19 8.04
CA PRO A 5 21.52 0.88 9.29
C PRO A 5 20.21 0.96 10.08
N LEU A 6 20.28 0.53 11.34
CA LEU A 6 19.18 0.42 12.31
C LEU A 6 18.37 1.73 12.48
N PHE A 7 18.89 2.84 11.96
CA PHE A 7 18.36 4.20 12.02
C PHE A 7 17.09 4.44 11.18
N ASN A 8 16.67 3.53 10.28
CA ASN A 8 15.47 3.69 9.44
C ASN A 8 14.44 2.55 9.59
N LYS A 9 14.34 1.97 10.78
CA LYS A 9 13.51 0.79 11.03
C LYS A 9 12.05 1.04 10.62
N TYR A 10 11.49 2.20 10.96
CA TYR A 10 10.07 2.48 10.71
C TYR A 10 9.80 2.82 9.24
N SER A 11 10.70 3.57 8.59
CA SER A 11 10.59 3.84 7.15
C SER A 11 10.68 2.56 6.31
N PHE A 12 11.54 1.62 6.71
CA PHE A 12 11.68 0.33 6.03
C PHE A 12 10.46 -0.58 6.24
N LEU A 13 9.97 -0.68 7.49
CA LEU A 13 8.74 -1.41 7.82
C LEU A 13 7.53 -0.85 7.07
N SER A 14 7.39 0.48 7.02
CA SER A 14 6.36 1.15 6.23
C SER A 14 6.37 0.65 4.78
N LEU A 15 7.54 0.71 4.13
CA LEU A 15 7.72 0.30 2.75
C LEU A 15 7.30 -1.15 2.49
N TRP A 16 7.80 -2.10 3.28
CA TRP A 16 7.50 -3.52 3.09
C TRP A 16 6.05 -3.86 3.35
N VAL A 17 5.46 -3.27 4.39
CA VAL A 17 4.05 -3.51 4.71
C VAL A 17 3.15 -2.88 3.64
N THR A 18 3.47 -1.68 3.15
CA THR A 18 2.76 -1.08 2.01
C THR A 18 2.90 -1.91 0.74
N LEU A 19 4.11 -2.40 0.41
CA LEU A 19 4.32 -3.28 -0.74
C LEU A 19 3.50 -4.56 -0.63
N ALA A 20 3.49 -5.20 0.54
CA ALA A 20 2.65 -6.37 0.78
C ALA A 20 1.16 -6.04 0.56
N GLY A 21 0.72 -4.87 1.04
CA GLY A 21 -0.63 -4.36 0.79
C GLY A 21 -0.96 -4.21 -0.69
N VAL A 22 -0.10 -3.54 -1.47
CA VAL A 22 -0.29 -3.37 -2.92
C VAL A 22 -0.31 -4.70 -3.67
N VAL A 23 0.54 -5.65 -3.28
CA VAL A 23 0.54 -7.00 -3.87
C VAL A 23 -0.77 -7.73 -3.55
N SER A 24 -1.22 -7.69 -2.28
CA SER A 24 -2.52 -8.26 -1.89
C SER A 24 -3.69 -7.61 -2.61
N PHE A 25 -3.65 -6.29 -2.82
CA PHE A 25 -4.65 -5.56 -3.59
C PHE A 25 -4.71 -6.05 -5.04
N SER A 26 -3.54 -6.16 -5.67
CA SER A 26 -3.43 -6.62 -7.05
C SER A 26 -3.94 -8.07 -7.19
N LEU A 27 -3.62 -8.93 -6.22
CA LEU A 27 -4.14 -10.29 -6.15
C LEU A 27 -5.67 -10.31 -6.01
N SER A 28 -6.24 -9.45 -5.17
CA SER A 28 -7.69 -9.31 -5.03
C SER A 28 -8.34 -9.04 -6.38
N TYR A 29 -7.83 -8.08 -7.15
CA TYR A 29 -8.38 -7.75 -8.47
C TYR A 29 -8.16 -8.88 -9.49
N ALA A 30 -6.98 -9.51 -9.51
CA ALA A 30 -6.69 -10.60 -10.44
C ALA A 30 -7.56 -11.84 -10.18
N LEU A 31 -7.89 -12.12 -8.91
CA LEU A 31 -8.71 -13.26 -8.52
C LEU A 31 -10.22 -12.96 -8.60
N ALA A 32 -10.61 -11.68 -8.72
CA ALA A 32 -12.01 -11.24 -8.76
C ALA A 32 -12.84 -11.90 -9.87
N ALA A 33 -12.22 -12.28 -10.99
CA ALA A 33 -12.90 -12.94 -12.09
C ALA A 33 -13.18 -14.43 -11.86
N ASN A 34 -12.45 -15.10 -10.96
CA ASN A 34 -12.46 -16.57 -10.84
C ASN A 34 -12.99 -17.09 -9.49
N LEU A 35 -13.01 -16.27 -8.44
CA LEU A 35 -13.35 -16.70 -7.07
C LEU A 35 -14.24 -15.65 -6.41
N SER A 36 -15.33 -16.08 -5.77
CA SER A 36 -16.34 -15.16 -5.22
C SER A 36 -15.99 -14.58 -3.84
N PHE A 37 -15.27 -15.32 -2.98
CA PHE A 37 -14.97 -14.88 -1.60
C PHE A 37 -13.50 -14.52 -1.35
N LEU A 38 -12.57 -15.20 -2.03
CA LEU A 38 -11.14 -15.01 -1.86
C LEU A 38 -10.65 -13.57 -2.16
N PRO A 39 -11.14 -12.88 -3.22
CA PRO A 39 -10.79 -11.50 -3.50
C PRO A 39 -11.08 -10.55 -2.34
N ILE A 40 -12.26 -10.72 -1.72
CA ILE A 40 -12.71 -9.85 -0.62
C ILE A 40 -11.75 -9.94 0.57
N ILE A 41 -11.29 -11.15 0.91
CA ILE A 41 -10.31 -11.35 1.98
C ILE A 41 -8.99 -10.62 1.65
N PHE A 42 -8.47 -10.78 0.43
CA PHE A 42 -7.24 -10.11 0.00
C PHE A 42 -7.38 -8.59 -0.03
N PHE A 43 -8.56 -8.06 -0.37
CA PHE A 43 -8.86 -6.64 -0.30
C PHE A 43 -8.79 -6.10 1.14
N PHE A 44 -9.38 -6.81 2.11
CA PHE A 44 -9.31 -6.41 3.52
C PHE A 44 -7.88 -6.50 4.08
N ILE A 45 -7.15 -7.57 3.76
CA ILE A 45 -5.73 -7.72 4.14
C ILE A 45 -4.91 -6.57 3.57
N SER A 46 -5.08 -6.27 2.28
CA SER A 46 -4.43 -5.12 1.63
C SER A 46 -4.69 -3.82 2.38
N THR A 47 -5.96 -3.55 2.67
CA THR A 47 -6.37 -2.31 3.35
C THR A 47 -5.70 -2.19 4.72
N ALA A 48 -5.69 -3.27 5.51
CA ALA A 48 -5.02 -3.31 6.81
C ALA A 48 -3.50 -3.07 6.68
N CYS A 49 -2.84 -3.70 5.70
CA CYS A 49 -1.42 -3.47 5.42
C CYS A 49 -1.12 -2.02 5.07
N ILE A 50 -1.93 -1.38 4.22
CA ILE A 50 -1.69 0.01 3.81
C ILE A 50 -1.90 0.97 4.98
N ILE A 51 -2.92 0.75 5.81
CA ILE A 51 -3.11 1.52 7.05
C ILE A 51 -1.91 1.37 7.98
N LEU A 52 -1.41 0.15 8.18
CA LEU A 52 -0.21 -0.10 8.98
C LEU A 52 1.04 0.58 8.38
N GLY A 53 1.20 0.55 7.06
CA GLY A 53 2.26 1.29 6.36
C GLY A 53 2.20 2.80 6.62
N LEU A 54 1.00 3.40 6.55
CA LEU A 54 0.80 4.81 6.90
C LEU A 54 1.13 5.09 8.36
N ILE A 55 0.75 4.23 9.30
CA ILE A 55 1.08 4.38 10.73
C ILE A 55 2.60 4.36 10.92
N PHE A 56 3.31 3.40 10.32
CA PHE A 56 4.77 3.35 10.38
C PHE A 56 5.42 4.58 9.74
N SER A 57 4.83 5.11 8.66
CA SER A 57 5.26 6.37 8.05
C SER A 57 5.15 7.54 9.02
N MET A 58 4.01 7.68 9.70
CA MET A 58 3.79 8.74 10.69
C MET A 58 4.77 8.62 11.87
N ILE A 59 5.04 7.39 12.33
CA ILE A 59 6.04 7.14 13.39
C ILE A 59 7.44 7.53 12.92
N ALA A 60 7.82 7.21 11.67
CA ALA A 60 9.10 7.61 11.09
C ALA A 60 9.23 9.15 10.95
N ILE A 61 8.12 9.84 10.66
CA ILE A 61 8.05 11.31 10.68
C ILE A 61 8.33 11.83 12.08
N ASN A 62 7.58 11.34 13.07
CA ASN A 62 7.66 11.80 14.45
C ASN A 62 9.05 11.56 15.06
N LYS A 63 9.70 10.44 14.72
CA LYS A 63 11.06 10.11 15.20
C LYS A 63 12.18 10.83 14.46
N ASN A 64 11.87 11.70 13.50
CA ASN A 64 12.87 12.46 12.73
C ASN A 64 14.00 11.59 12.15
N GLU A 65 13.67 10.41 11.60
CA GLU A 65 14.68 9.53 10.98
C GLU A 65 15.47 10.30 9.87
N PRO A 66 16.79 10.51 10.02
CA PRO A 66 17.57 11.33 9.10
C PRO A 66 17.97 10.49 7.89
N SER A 67 17.09 10.38 6.90
CA SER A 67 17.36 9.53 5.74
C SER A 67 16.50 9.86 4.52
N LYS A 68 17.11 9.80 3.33
CA LYS A 68 16.37 9.82 2.05
C LYS A 68 15.31 8.71 1.97
N TRP A 69 15.50 7.60 2.70
CA TRP A 69 14.54 6.51 2.80
C TRP A 69 13.28 6.86 3.58
N LYS A 70 13.31 7.90 4.43
CA LYS A 70 12.11 8.43 5.09
C LYS A 70 11.12 8.95 4.08
N PHE A 71 11.59 9.69 3.07
CA PHE A 71 10.74 10.17 2.00
C PHE A 71 10.09 9.01 1.24
N VAL A 72 10.86 7.99 0.86
CA VAL A 72 10.30 6.81 0.18
C VAL A 72 9.31 6.06 1.08
N GLY A 73 9.66 5.90 2.36
CA GLY A 73 8.84 5.28 3.39
C GLY A 73 7.49 5.97 3.64
N ILE A 74 7.36 7.25 3.33
CA ILE A 74 6.12 8.02 3.46
C ILE A 74 5.39 8.15 2.12
N PHE A 75 6.13 8.46 1.06
CA PHE A 75 5.58 8.80 -0.24
C PHE A 75 4.95 7.57 -0.93
N VAL A 76 5.56 6.39 -0.79
CA VAL A 76 5.06 5.14 -1.39
C VAL A 76 3.70 4.72 -0.80
N PRO A 77 3.50 4.67 0.52
CA PRO A 77 2.17 4.44 1.12
C PRO A 77 1.12 5.45 0.65
N LEU A 78 1.50 6.72 0.56
CA LEU A 78 0.60 7.78 0.13
C LEU A 78 0.19 7.61 -1.34
N LEU A 79 1.14 7.25 -2.21
CA LEU A 79 0.87 6.90 -3.61
C LEU A 79 -0.03 5.67 -3.73
N ALA A 80 0.20 4.64 -2.89
CA ALA A 80 -0.60 3.43 -2.89
C ALA A 80 -2.07 3.73 -2.53
N VAL A 81 -2.30 4.59 -1.54
CA VAL A 81 -3.65 5.06 -1.18
C VAL A 81 -4.30 5.78 -2.36
N ILE A 82 -3.60 6.74 -2.96
CA ILE A 82 -4.11 7.50 -4.11
C ILE A 82 -4.49 6.55 -5.25
N PHE A 83 -3.62 5.59 -5.57
CA PHE A 83 -3.85 4.63 -6.64
C PHE A 83 -5.07 3.75 -6.38
N ILE A 84 -5.20 3.21 -5.17
CA ILE A 84 -6.33 2.37 -4.77
C ILE A 84 -7.65 3.14 -4.80
N LEU A 85 -7.65 4.40 -4.36
CA LEU A 85 -8.85 5.25 -4.41
C LEU A 85 -9.19 5.67 -5.85
N LEU A 86 -8.19 5.83 -6.71
CA LEU A 86 -8.39 6.16 -8.12
C LEU A 86 -9.05 5.02 -8.88
N ILE A 87 -8.76 3.75 -8.57
CA ILE A 87 -9.29 2.61 -9.34
C ILE A 87 -10.83 2.59 -9.40
N PRO A 88 -11.57 2.66 -8.27
CA PRO A 88 -13.04 2.76 -8.30
C PRO A 88 -13.53 3.99 -9.07
N VAL A 89 -12.84 5.13 -8.95
CA VAL A 89 -13.19 6.38 -9.66
C VAL A 89 -12.98 6.23 -11.16
N LEU A 90 -11.88 5.60 -11.59
CA LEU A 90 -11.61 5.32 -12.99
C LEU A 90 -12.60 4.29 -13.55
N ILE A 91 -12.95 3.25 -12.80
CA ILE A 91 -13.99 2.29 -13.19
C ILE A 91 -15.37 2.97 -13.26
N GLY A 92 -15.71 3.86 -12.33
CA GLY A 92 -16.96 4.61 -12.37
C GLY A 92 -17.02 5.63 -13.51
N ALA A 93 -15.90 6.30 -13.80
CA ALA A 93 -15.82 7.34 -14.82
C ALA A 93 -15.64 6.79 -16.25
N PHE A 94 -14.95 5.65 -16.41
CA PHE A 94 -14.59 5.07 -17.72
C PHE A 94 -15.10 3.65 -17.94
N GLY A 95 -15.58 2.96 -16.90
CA GLY A 95 -15.69 1.50 -16.89
C GLY A 95 -17.02 0.90 -17.34
N PHE A 96 -18.14 1.62 -17.39
CA PHE A 96 -19.38 1.08 -17.97
C PHE A 96 -20.23 2.20 -18.58
N ARG A 97 -19.84 2.63 -19.78
CA ARG A 97 -20.78 3.11 -20.81
C ARG A 97 -20.66 2.18 -22.02
N GLU A 98 -21.06 0.93 -21.84
CA GLU A 98 -21.57 0.18 -22.98
C GLU A 98 -23.07 0.52 -23.11
N PRO A 99 -23.59 0.77 -24.34
CA PRO A 99 -25.00 1.04 -24.57
C PRO A 99 -25.92 -0.13 -24.19
#